data_AF-A0AAW9MPH7-F1
#
_entry.id   AF-A0AAW9MPH7-F1
#
_cell.length_a   1.000
_cell.length_b   1.000
_cell.length_c   1.000
_cell.angle_alpha   90.00
_cell.angle_beta   90.00
_cell.angle_gamma   90.00
#
_symmetry.space_group_name_H-M   'P 1'
#
loop_
_entity.id
_entity.type
_entity.pdbx_description
1 polymer ?
#
loop_
_entity_poly.entity_id
_entity_poly.type
_entity_poly.pdbx_seq_one_letter_code
_entity_poly.pdbx_strand_id
1 'polypeptide(L)' 'MHVKFVQVPVRLKVKKINEANLTALRSRPKLIGGVRAKYKDKVEANRD' A
#
# COMPACT_ATOMS: atom_id res chain seq x y z
N MET A 1 3.99 16.07 5.39
CA MET A 1 4.54 14.97 4.55
C MET A 1 5.34 14.03 5.44
N HIS A 2 4.76 12.91 5.90
CA HIS A 2 5.37 12.09 6.96
C HIS A 2 5.55 10.60 6.60
N VAL A 3 5.01 10.15 5.47
CA VAL A 3 5.13 8.75 5.02
C VAL A 3 6.12 8.65 3.87
N LYS A 4 7.02 7.67 3.95
CA LYS A 4 8.06 7.40 2.94
C LYS A 4 7.44 7.15 1.56
N PHE A 5 8.04 7.72 0.53
CA PHE A 5 7.68 7.45 -0.86
C PHE A 5 8.11 6.02 -1.25
N VAL A 6 7.25 5.16 -1.83
CA VAL A 6 5.94 5.43 -2.46
C VAL A 6 4.77 5.09 -1.55
N GLN A 7 3.86 6.05 -1.38
CA GLN A 7 2.64 5.90 -0.57
C GLN A 7 1.58 5.12 -1.33
N VAL A 8 0.96 4.14 -0.66
CA VAL A 8 -0.11 3.31 -1.19
C VAL A 8 -1.29 3.32 -0.22
N PRO A 9 -2.48 3.79 -0.64
CA PRO A 9 -3.67 3.75 0.19
C PRO A 9 -4.05 2.32 0.56
N VAL A 10 -4.45 2.11 1.81
CA VAL A 10 -4.96 0.83 2.30
C VAL A 10 -6.47 0.94 2.46
N ARG A 11 -7.22 0.03 1.84
CA ARG A 11 -8.67 -0.05 2.00
C ARG A 11 -8.98 -0.90 3.22
N LEU A 12 -9.34 -0.24 4.30
CA LEU A 12 -9.78 -0.88 5.53
C LEU A 12 -11.28 -1.17 5.46
N LYS A 13 -11.72 -2.23 6.16
CA LYS A 13 -13.16 -2.49 6.36
C LYS A 13 -13.82 -1.36 7.18
N VAL A 14 -13.08 -0.82 8.15
CA VAL A 14 -13.51 0.31 8.99
C VAL A 14 -13.16 1.64 8.31
N LYS A 15 -14.15 2.53 8.19
CA LYS A 15 -14.01 3.82 7.47
C LYS A 15 -13.96 5.05 8.38
N LYS A 16 -14.38 4.91 9.63
CA LYS A 16 -14.43 5.99 10.61
C LYS A 16 -14.07 5.48 12.00
N ILE A 17 -13.53 6.36 12.82
CA ILE A 17 -13.41 6.16 14.26
C ILE A 17 -14.27 7.23 14.91
N ASN A 18 -15.36 6.81 15.55
CA ASN A 18 -16.45 7.70 15.93
C ASN A 18 -16.91 8.54 14.72
N GLU A 19 -16.88 9.86 14.83
CA GLU A 19 -17.29 10.78 13.77
C GLU A 19 -16.16 11.11 12.78
N ALA A 20 -14.91 10.77 13.11
CA ALA A 20 -13.74 11.11 12.31
C ALA A 20 -13.52 10.13 11.16
N ASN A 21 -13.24 10.66 9.96
CA ASN A 21 -12.89 9.85 8.80
C ASN A 21 -11.51 9.19 8.96
N LEU A 22 -11.43 7.90 8.71
CA LEU A 22 -10.19 7.14 8.78
C LEU A 22 -9.54 7.02 7.40
N THR A 23 -8.33 7.57 7.28
CA THR A 23 -7.49 7.42 6.08
C THR A 23 -6.21 6.68 6.47
N ALA A 24 -5.92 5.57 5.81
CA ALA A 24 -4.75 4.75 6.09
C ALA A 24 -3.90 4.53 4.83
N LEU A 25 -2.59 4.58 5.00
CA LEU A 25 -1.62 4.38 3.94
C LEU A 25 -0.48 3.51 4.44
N ARG A 26 0.10 2.71 3.54
CA ARG A 26 1.40 2.04 3.73
C ARG A 26 2.40 2.57 2.74
N SER A 27 3.70 2.42 3.01
CA SER A 27 4.75 2.68 2.01
C SER A 27 5.21 1.40 1.33
N ARG A 28 5.70 1.50 0.10
CA ARG A 28 6.48 0.45 -0.57
C ARG A 28 7.72 1.03 -1.26
N PRO A 29 8.71 0.19 -1.67
CA PRO A 29 9.96 0.60 -2.35
C PRO A 29 9.72 1.35 -3.68
N LYS A 30 10.69 1.58 -4.56
CA LYS A 30 10.38 1.97 -5.96
C LYS A 30 10.30 0.70 -6.82
N LEU A 31 9.29 0.58 -7.70
CA LEU A 31 9.32 -0.43 -8.75
C LEU A 31 10.07 0.21 -9.91
N ILE A 32 11.28 -0.26 -10.15
CA ILE A 32 12.24 0.26 -11.13
C ILE A 32 12.84 -0.89 -11.95
N GLY A 33 13.11 -0.61 -13.22
CA GLY A 33 13.71 -1.58 -14.14
C GLY A 33 13.12 -1.44 -15.54
N GLY A 34 13.86 -1.90 -16.54
CA GLY A 34 13.44 -1.85 -17.94
C GLY A 34 12.40 -2.90 -18.30
N VAL A 35 12.15 -3.09 -19.59
CA VAL A 35 11.09 -3.97 -20.14
C VAL A 35 11.17 -5.44 -19.67
N ARG A 36 12.35 -5.90 -19.22
CA ARG A 36 12.59 -7.27 -18.73
C ARG A 36 12.53 -7.41 -17.20
N ALA A 37 12.18 -6.36 -16.47
CA ALA A 37 12.11 -6.40 -15.01
C ALA A 37 10.99 -7.34 -14.55
N LYS A 38 11.33 -8.26 -13.63
CA LYS A 38 10.38 -9.19 -13.00
C LYS A 38 10.17 -8.78 -11.55
N TYR A 39 8.92 -8.66 -11.13
CA TYR A 39 8.55 -8.46 -9.74
C TYR A 39 7.66 -9.62 -9.30
N LYS A 40 7.72 -9.99 -8.01
CA LYS A 40 6.77 -10.95 -7.46
C LYS A 40 5.37 -10.33 -7.44
N ASP A 41 4.39 -11.03 -8.01
CA ASP A 41 3.00 -10.59 -7.95
C ASP A 41 2.46 -10.71 -6.52
N LYS A 42 1.56 -9.79 -6.15
CA LYS A 42 1.03 -9.65 -4.78
C LYS A 42 0.09 -10.80 -4.35
N VAL A 43 -0.14 -11.81 -5.18
CA VAL A 43 -1.12 -12.87 -4.92
C VAL A 43 -0.66 -13.80 -3.78
N GLU A 44 0.64 -13.87 -3.48
CA GLU A 44 1.18 -14.79 -2.48
C GLU A 44 1.23 -14.22 -1.04
N ALA A 45 1.06 -12.91 -0.86
CA ALA A 45 1.32 -12.25 0.43
C ALA A 45 0.06 -11.95 1.29
N ASN A 46 -1.11 -12.45 0.90
CA ASN A 46 -2.37 -12.33 1.65
C ASN A 46 -2.97 -13.71 1.97
N ARG A 47 -2.13 -14.73 2.21
CA ARG A 47 -2.55 -16.00 2.83
C ARG A 47 -2.08 -15.97 4.28
N ASP A 48 -2.78 -15.20 5.10
CA ASP A 48 -2.85 -15.31 6.57
C ASP A 48 -4.02 -14.43 7.06
#